data_AF-A0A1B9FTV6-F1
#
_entry.id   AF-A0A1B9FTV6-F1
#
_cell.length_a   1.000
_cell.length_b   1.000
_cell.length_c   1.000
_cell.angle_alpha   90.00
_cell.angle_beta   90.00
_cell.angle_gamma   90.00
#
_symmetry.space_group_name_H-M   'P 1'
#
loop_
_entity.id
_entity.type
_entity.pdbx_description
1 polymer ?
#
loop_
_entity_poly.entity_id
_entity_poly.type
_entity_poly.pdbx_seq_one_letter_code
_entity_poly.pdbx_strand_id
1 'polypeptide(L)'
;MPHSATLQEKQRREEHQQRAYEIQLAGGMQGAARWTVYGAIACALGHYSYPPFARQTLGLKAFLVSSATIFGLVVGADNHLLKYETHLREAENDIRRQARAALAMQGTIASETEIRKWREANKDKLEAQAQAAAARAGSS
;
A
#
# COMPACT_ATOMS: atom_id res chain seq x y z
N MET A 1 17.53 23.07 22.85
CA MET A 1 17.31 21.65 22.49
C MET A 1 16.54 21.49 21.15
N PRO A 2 17.07 21.93 19.98
CA PRO A 2 16.41 21.68 18.68
C PRO A 2 16.97 20.47 17.89
N HIS A 3 18.20 20.01 18.18
CA HIS A 3 18.89 19.00 17.36
C HIS A 3 18.30 17.58 17.48
N SER A 4 17.75 17.23 18.65
CA SER A 4 17.10 15.93 18.87
C SER A 4 15.76 15.81 18.13
N ALA A 5 14.97 16.89 18.07
CA ALA A 5 13.70 16.90 17.34
C ALA A 5 13.91 16.71 15.82
N THR A 6 14.93 17.35 15.25
CA THR A 6 15.26 17.20 13.82
C THR A 6 15.72 15.79 13.46
N LEU A 7 16.44 15.11 14.36
CA LEU A 7 16.89 13.73 14.15
C LEU A 7 15.72 12.74 14.22
N GLN A 8 14.81 12.91 15.19
CA GLN A 8 13.61 12.09 15.30
C GLN A 8 12.69 12.23 14.09
N GLU A 9 12.53 13.44 13.55
CA GLU A 9 11.76 13.66 12.32
C GLU A 9 12.41 13.00 11.10
N LYS A 10 13.73 13.05 11.00
CA LYS A 10 14.49 12.38 9.93
C LYS A 10 14.32 10.87 10.02
N GLN A 11 14.51 10.29 11.19
CA GLN A 11 14.31 8.86 11.45
C GLN A 11 12.89 8.41 11.09
N ARG A 12 11.86 9.15 11.53
CA ARG A 12 10.46 8.85 11.18
C ARG A 12 10.22 8.89 9.67
N ARG A 13 10.80 9.86 8.96
CA ARG A 13 10.71 9.94 7.50
C ARG A 13 11.39 8.75 6.81
N GLU A 14 12.57 8.38 7.27
CA GLU A 14 13.33 7.23 6.76
C GLU A 14 12.56 5.92 7.00
N GLU A 15 11.98 5.72 8.19
CA GLU A 15 11.13 4.56 8.49
C GLU A 15 9.89 4.48 7.59
N HIS A 16 9.21 5.60 7.35
CA HIS A 16 8.09 5.64 6.42
C HIS A 16 8.50 5.32 4.98
N GLN A 17 9.64 5.83 4.53
CA GLN A 17 10.17 5.54 3.19
C GLN A 17 10.56 4.07 3.06
N GLN A 18 11.26 3.52 4.05
CA GLN A 18 11.67 2.13 4.08
C GLN A 18 10.46 1.19 4.02
N ARG A 19 9.43 1.49 4.80
CA ARG A 19 8.21 0.68 4.81
C ARG A 19 7.43 0.76 3.50
N ALA A 20 7.33 1.94 2.90
CA ALA A 20 6.73 2.11 1.58
C ALA A 20 7.51 1.32 0.52
N TYR A 21 8.84 1.35 0.58
CA TYR A 21 9.72 0.62 -0.32
C TYR A 21 9.54 -0.90 -0.20
N GLU A 22 9.49 -1.44 1.02
CA GLU A 22 9.30 -2.88 1.24
C GLU A 22 7.94 -3.37 0.67
N ILE A 23 6.89 -2.58 0.85
CA ILE A 23 5.55 -2.88 0.32
C ILE A 23 5.56 -2.84 -1.22
N GLN A 24 6.19 -1.83 -1.81
CA GLN A 24 6.36 -1.72 -3.26
C GLN A 24 7.17 -2.88 -3.83
N LEU A 25 8.27 -3.25 -3.17
CA LEU A 25 9.13 -4.34 -3.60
C LEU A 25 8.36 -5.67 -3.58
N ALA A 26 7.67 -5.97 -2.47
CA ALA A 26 6.87 -7.19 -2.37
C ALA A 26 5.74 -7.22 -3.42
N GLY A 27 5.01 -6.12 -3.55
CA GLY A 27 3.93 -5.98 -4.55
C GLY A 27 4.43 -6.07 -5.99
N GLY A 28 5.57 -5.46 -6.27
CA GLY A 28 6.23 -5.48 -7.57
C GLY A 28 6.75 -6.87 -7.92
N MET A 29 7.40 -7.58 -7.00
CA MET A 29 7.85 -8.95 -7.21
C MET A 29 6.67 -9.90 -7.48
N GLN A 30 5.58 -9.77 -6.73
CA GLN A 30 4.37 -10.56 -6.98
C GLN A 30 3.76 -10.24 -8.35
N GLY A 31 3.68 -8.95 -8.70
CA GLY A 31 3.16 -8.50 -10.00
C GLY A 31 4.01 -9.00 -11.16
N ALA A 32 5.34 -8.89 -11.04
CA ALA A 32 6.31 -9.39 -11.99
C ALA A 32 6.09 -10.89 -12.24
N ALA A 33 6.11 -11.70 -11.18
CA ALA A 33 5.93 -13.15 -11.28
C ALA A 33 4.61 -13.54 -11.99
N ARG A 34 3.50 -12.90 -11.62
CA ARG A 34 2.18 -13.16 -12.24
C ARG A 34 2.18 -12.83 -13.73
N TRP A 35 2.71 -11.68 -14.10
CA TRP A 35 2.73 -11.24 -15.50
C TRP A 35 3.78 -11.95 -16.35
N THR A 36 4.89 -12.43 -15.78
CA THR A 36 5.80 -13.35 -16.46
C THR A 36 5.05 -14.61 -16.89
N VAL A 37 4.28 -15.20 -15.97
CA VAL A 37 3.48 -16.40 -16.27
C VAL A 37 2.45 -16.10 -17.36
N TYR A 38 1.71 -14.98 -17.25
CA TYR A 38 0.75 -14.58 -18.29
C TYR A 38 1.41 -14.33 -19.66
N GLY A 39 2.55 -13.64 -19.69
CA GLY A 39 3.30 -13.39 -20.92
C GLY A 39 3.82 -14.68 -21.55
N ALA A 40 4.32 -15.61 -20.74
CA ALA A 40 4.79 -16.92 -21.20
C ALA A 40 3.64 -17.75 -21.79
N ILE A 41 2.49 -17.79 -21.10
CA ILE A 41 1.28 -18.47 -21.59
C ILE A 41 0.82 -17.83 -22.91
N ALA A 42 0.77 -16.49 -22.99
CA ALA A 42 0.37 -15.79 -24.21
C ALA A 42 1.31 -16.10 -25.39
N CYS A 43 2.63 -16.12 -25.16
CA CYS A 43 3.60 -16.50 -26.18
C CYS A 43 3.47 -17.97 -26.59
N ALA A 44 3.22 -18.88 -25.65
CA ALA A 44 3.01 -20.29 -25.95
C ALA A 44 1.74 -20.49 -26.79
N LEU A 45 0.63 -19.87 -26.40
CA LEU A 45 -0.62 -19.92 -27.16
C LEU A 45 -0.43 -19.37 -28.57
N GLY A 46 0.18 -18.18 -28.72
CA GLY A 46 0.46 -17.61 -30.03
C GLY A 46 1.37 -18.49 -30.89
N HIS A 47 2.30 -19.22 -30.29
CA HIS A 47 3.19 -20.13 -31.02
C HIS A 47 2.43 -21.30 -31.64
N TYR A 48 1.46 -21.88 -30.93
CA TYR A 48 0.70 -23.03 -31.41
C TYR A 48 -0.53 -22.65 -32.23
N SER A 49 -1.13 -21.48 -31.99
CA SER A 49 -2.37 -21.08 -32.68
C SER A 49 -2.12 -20.30 -33.98
N TYR A 50 -0.98 -19.61 -34.13
CA TYR A 50 -0.74 -18.69 -35.24
C TYR A 50 0.58 -18.95 -35.98
N PRO A 51 0.54 -19.54 -37.20
CA PRO A 51 1.74 -19.94 -37.95
C PRO A 51 2.75 -18.82 -38.22
N PRO A 52 2.36 -17.56 -38.49
CA PRO A 52 3.32 -16.46 -38.65
C PRO A 52 4.07 -16.11 -37.36
N PHE A 53 3.44 -16.24 -36.19
CA PHE A 53 4.11 -16.04 -34.89
C PHE A 53 4.96 -17.26 -34.51
N ALA A 54 4.58 -18.46 -34.95
CA ALA A 54 5.37 -19.66 -34.77
C ALA A 54 6.79 -19.51 -35.35
N ARG A 55 6.88 -18.91 -36.55
CA ARG A 55 8.12 -18.64 -37.30
C ARG A 55 8.97 -17.50 -36.74
N GLN A 56 8.49 -16.74 -35.76
CA GLN A 56 9.25 -15.66 -35.13
C GLN A 56 10.38 -16.20 -34.24
N THR A 57 11.41 -15.38 -34.07
CA THR A 57 12.61 -15.73 -33.28
C THR A 57 12.27 -15.94 -31.80
N LEU A 58 13.09 -16.75 -31.12
CA LEU A 58 13.01 -16.89 -29.66
C LEU A 58 13.29 -15.57 -28.93
N GLY A 59 14.15 -14.72 -29.51
CA GLY A 59 14.44 -13.38 -28.98
C GLY A 59 13.20 -12.50 -28.90
N LEU A 60 12.36 -12.47 -29.94
CA LEU A 60 11.10 -11.70 -29.90
C LEU A 60 10.17 -12.19 -28.79
N LYS A 61 10.04 -13.51 -28.63
CA LYS A 61 9.18 -14.11 -27.60
C LYS A 61 9.70 -13.78 -26.19
N ALA A 62 11.01 -13.90 -25.97
CA ALA A 62 11.64 -13.51 -24.72
C ALA A 62 11.43 -12.02 -24.41
N PHE A 63 11.54 -11.15 -25.42
CA PHE A 63 11.28 -9.72 -25.30
C PHE A 63 9.82 -9.42 -24.90
N LEU A 64 8.85 -10.15 -25.45
CA LEU A 64 7.43 -9.99 -25.06
C LEU A 64 7.20 -10.42 -23.60
N VAL A 65 7.79 -11.55 -23.19
CA VAL A 65 7.69 -12.03 -21.81
C VAL A 65 8.36 -11.07 -20.82
N SER A 66 9.54 -10.54 -21.15
CA SER A 66 10.24 -9.58 -20.29
C SER A 66 9.47 -8.25 -20.21
N SER A 67 8.89 -7.78 -21.32
CA SER A 67 8.04 -6.59 -21.34
C SER A 67 6.81 -6.75 -20.45
N ALA A 68 6.13 -7.90 -20.51
CA ALA A 68 5.03 -8.23 -19.62
C ALA A 68 5.48 -8.27 -18.15
N THR A 69 6.66 -8.85 -17.88
CA THR A 69 7.24 -8.93 -16.53
C THR A 69 7.49 -7.54 -15.93
N ILE A 70 8.12 -6.64 -16.69
CA ILE A 70 8.39 -5.27 -16.26
C ILE A 70 7.07 -4.52 -16.02
N PHE A 71 6.09 -4.69 -16.91
CA PHE A 71 4.76 -4.12 -16.71
C PHE A 71 4.13 -4.59 -15.41
N GLY A 72 4.16 -5.90 -15.14
CA GLY A 72 3.64 -6.47 -13.90
C GLY A 72 4.38 -5.98 -12.66
N LEU A 73 5.69 -5.77 -12.76
CA LEU A 73 6.50 -5.22 -11.67
C LEU A 73 6.03 -3.82 -11.28
N VAL A 74 5.88 -2.92 -12.25
CA VAL A 74 5.47 -1.53 -12.00
C VAL A 74 4.04 -1.48 -11.46
N VAL A 75 3.10 -2.13 -12.15
CA VAL A 75 1.68 -2.11 -11.75
C VAL A 75 1.47 -2.79 -10.38
N GLY A 76 2.21 -3.86 -10.11
CA GLY A 76 2.17 -4.55 -8.83
C GLY A 76 2.63 -3.68 -7.66
N ALA A 77 3.73 -2.94 -7.86
CA ALA A 77 4.27 -2.00 -6.88
C ALA A 77 3.30 -0.83 -6.62
N ASP A 78 2.80 -0.21 -7.69
CA ASP A 78 1.89 0.94 -7.60
C ASP A 78 0.60 0.57 -6.87
N ASN A 79 -0.02 -0.56 -7.24
CA ASN A 79 -1.27 -0.99 -6.62
C ASN A 79 -1.12 -1.28 -5.11
N HIS A 80 0.01 -1.85 -4.69
CA HIS A 80 0.25 -2.09 -3.27
C HIS A 80 0.53 -0.79 -2.51
N LEU A 81 1.28 0.15 -3.09
CA LEU A 81 1.48 1.46 -2.50
C LEU A 81 0.17 2.23 -2.34
N LEU A 82 -0.64 2.27 -3.40
CA LEU A 82 -1.95 2.94 -3.40
C LEU A 82 -2.88 2.35 -2.35
N LYS A 83 -2.93 1.01 -2.22
CA LYS A 83 -3.72 0.35 -1.17
C LYS A 83 -3.22 0.72 0.22
N TYR A 84 -1.92 0.70 0.44
CA TYR A 84 -1.32 1.10 1.71
C TYR A 84 -1.68 2.54 2.08
N GLU A 85 -1.51 3.49 1.16
CA GLU A 85 -1.89 4.88 1.39
C GLU A 85 -3.39 5.06 1.62
N THR A 86 -4.22 4.32 0.88
CA THR A 86 -5.68 4.35 1.03
C THR A 86 -6.09 3.89 2.41
N HIS A 87 -5.54 2.76 2.89
CA HIS A 87 -5.78 2.27 4.25
C HIS A 87 -5.34 3.26 5.33
N LEU A 88 -4.20 3.94 5.15
CA LEU A 88 -3.76 4.98 6.08
C LEU A 88 -4.73 6.16 6.11
N ARG A 89 -5.20 6.62 4.93
CA ARG A 89 -6.14 7.72 4.81
C ARG A 89 -7.50 7.36 5.43
N GLU A 90 -7.98 6.14 5.21
CA GLU A 90 -9.22 5.63 5.82
C GLU A 90 -9.12 5.60 7.35
N ALA A 91 -8.04 5.05 7.90
CA ALA A 91 -7.82 5.00 9.34
C ALA A 91 -7.78 6.41 9.97
N GLU A 92 -7.09 7.36 9.34
CA GLU A 92 -7.05 8.75 9.83
C GLU A 92 -8.42 9.42 9.73
N ASN A 93 -9.18 9.18 8.65
CA ASN A 93 -10.53 9.72 8.48
C ASN A 93 -11.52 9.14 9.49
N ASP A 94 -11.39 7.87 9.85
CA ASP A 94 -12.20 7.22 10.88
C ASP A 94 -11.98 7.86 12.25
N ILE A 95 -10.73 8.10 12.63
CA ILE A 95 -10.38 8.78 13.89
C ILE A 95 -10.95 10.21 13.88
N ARG A 96 -10.79 10.95 12.77
CA ARG A 96 -11.35 12.30 12.62
C ARG A 96 -12.88 12.30 12.70
N ARG A 97 -13.55 11.29 12.14
CA ARG A 97 -15.01 11.14 12.23
C ARG A 97 -15.45 10.89 13.67
N GLN A 98 -14.76 10.00 14.38
CA GLN A 98 -15.03 9.73 15.81
C GLN A 98 -14.83 10.98 16.66
N ALA A 99 -13.73 11.72 16.43
CA ALA A 99 -13.44 12.96 17.13
C ALA A 99 -14.54 14.01 16.92
N ARG A 100 -14.94 14.24 15.67
CA ARG A 100 -16.01 15.19 15.33
C ARG A 100 -17.34 14.81 15.98
N ALA A 101 -17.69 13.52 15.97
CA ALA A 101 -18.92 13.04 16.60
C ALA A 101 -18.90 13.24 18.13
N ALA A 102 -17.77 12.94 18.78
CA ALA A 102 -17.62 13.13 20.22
C ALA A 102 -17.64 14.61 20.63
N LEU A 103 -16.97 15.48 19.87
CA LEU A 103 -16.96 16.93 20.13
C LEU A 103 -18.33 17.57 19.88
N ALA A 104 -19.05 17.13 18.85
CA ALA A 104 -20.41 17.58 18.59
C ALA A 104 -21.37 17.24 19.74
N MET A 105 -21.25 16.06 20.34
CA MET A 105 -22.02 15.68 21.53
C MET A 105 -21.70 16.55 22.75
N GLN A 106 -20.51 17.15 22.81
CA GLN A 106 -20.10 18.08 23.86
C GLN A 106 -20.49 19.54 23.57
N GLY A 107 -21.09 19.82 22.40
CA GLY A 107 -21.38 21.19 21.96
C GLY A 107 -20.14 21.99 21.56
N THR A 108 -18.99 21.33 21.41
CA THR A 108 -17.70 21.96 21.08
C THR A 108 -17.50 21.97 19.57
N ILE A 109 -17.03 23.09 19.02
CA ILE A 109 -16.66 23.19 17.61
C ILE A 109 -15.44 22.29 17.35
N ALA A 110 -15.56 21.39 16.38
CA ALA A 110 -14.50 20.47 15.98
C ALA A 110 -13.36 21.18 15.23
N SER A 111 -12.63 22.04 15.92
CA SER A 111 -11.38 22.65 15.44
C SER A 111 -10.24 21.63 15.49
N GLU A 112 -9.19 21.86 14.70
CA GLU A 112 -8.01 20.99 14.66
C GLU A 112 -7.37 20.84 16.06
N THR A 113 -7.36 21.92 16.84
CA THR A 113 -6.84 21.92 18.21
C THR A 113 -7.65 21.02 19.14
N GLU A 114 -8.99 21.07 19.04
CA GLU A 114 -9.87 20.24 19.88
C GLU A 114 -9.84 18.77 19.45
N ILE A 115 -9.75 18.49 18.14
CA ILE A 115 -9.54 17.13 17.62
C ILE A 115 -8.23 16.55 18.14
N ARG A 116 -7.16 17.35 18.17
CA ARG A 116 -5.87 16.92 18.71
C ARG A 116 -5.96 16.62 20.21
N LYS A 117 -6.57 17.51 21.01
CA LYS A 117 -6.79 17.26 22.45
C LYS A 117 -7.62 16.00 22.69
N TRP A 118 -8.68 15.80 21.89
CA TRP A 118 -9.49 14.59 21.97
C TRP A 118 -8.68 13.33 21.64
N ARG A 119 -7.81 13.38 20.62
CA ARG A 119 -6.93 12.26 20.24
C ARG A 119 -5.95 11.94 21.37
N GLU A 120 -5.34 12.96 21.98
CA GLU A 120 -4.43 12.78 23.12
C GLU A 120 -5.17 12.17 24.33
N ALA A 121 -6.38 12.65 24.63
CA ALA A 121 -7.19 12.13 25.73
C ALA A 121 -7.76 10.72 25.51
N ASN A 122 -7.91 10.28 24.26
CA ASN A 122 -8.46 8.97 23.91
C ASN A 122 -7.40 8.01 23.35
N LYS A 123 -6.11 8.32 23.48
CA LYS A 123 -5.00 7.52 22.95
C LYS A 123 -5.10 6.05 23.38
N ASP A 124 -5.26 5.79 24.68
CA ASP A 124 -5.35 4.43 25.21
C ASP A 124 -6.56 3.66 24.66
N LYS A 125 -7.69 4.35 24.44
CA LYS A 125 -8.89 3.75 23.83
C LYS A 125 -8.68 3.45 22.36
N LEU A 126 -8.02 4.34 21.62
CA LEU A 126 -7.67 4.12 20.22
C LEU A 126 -6.69 2.96 20.06
N GLU A 127 -5.71 2.86 20.96
CA GLU A 127 -4.77 1.73 21.02
C GLU A 127 -5.47 0.41 21.36
N ALA A 128 -6.37 0.41 22.34
CA ALA A 128 -7.18 -0.76 22.68
C ALA A 128 -8.11 -1.17 21.52
N GLN A 129 -8.71 -0.21 20.82
CA GLN A 129 -9.53 -0.48 19.62
C GLN A 129 -8.68 -1.05 18.47
N ALA A 130 -7.48 -0.52 18.24
CA ALA A 130 -6.56 -1.04 17.25
C ALA A 130 -6.13 -2.48 17.57
N GLN A 131 -5.82 -2.78 18.84
CA GLN A 131 -5.50 -4.13 19.31
C GLN A 131 -6.69 -5.09 19.17
N ALA A 132 -7.90 -4.66 19.52
CA ALA A 132 -9.12 -5.46 19.37
C ALA A 132 -9.47 -5.71 17.89
N ALA A 133 -9.25 -4.73 17.02
CA ALA A 133 -9.42 -4.89 15.57
C ALA A 133 -8.40 -5.88 15.00
N ALA A 134 -7.13 -5.79 15.41
CA ALA A 134 -6.09 -6.74 15.01
C ALA A 134 -6.39 -8.17 15.48
N ALA A 135 -6.88 -8.34 16.71
CA ALA A 135 -7.27 -9.64 17.25
C ALA A 135 -8.43 -10.28 16.47
N ARG A 136 -9.41 -9.49 16.00
CA ARG A 136 -10.52 -9.97 15.16
C ARG A 136 -10.08 -10.31 13.74
N ALA A 137 -9.13 -9.56 13.18
CA ALA A 137 -8.60 -9.82 11.84
C ALA A 137 -7.69 -11.06 11.78
N GLY A 138 -7.04 -11.43 12.90
CA GLY A 138 -6.24 -12.65 13.00
C GLY A 138 -7.02 -13.93 13.30
N SER A 139 -8.33 -13.83 13.57
CA SER A 139 -9.21 -14.97 13.88
C SER A 139 -10.14 -15.36 12.72
N SER A 140 -9.95 -14.77 11.54
CA SER A 140 -10.64 -15.12 10.28
C SER A 140 -9.61 -15.57 9.24
#